data_AF-A0A954K8M8-F1
#
_entry.id   AF-A0A954K8M8-F1
#
_cell.length_a   1.000
_cell.length_b   1.000
_cell.length_c   1.000
_cell.angle_alpha   90.00
_cell.angle_beta   90.00
_cell.angle_gamma   90.00
#
_symmetry.space_group_name_H-M   'P 1'
#
loop_
_entity.id
_entity.type
_entity.pdbx_description
1 polymer ?
#
loop_
_entity_poly.entity_id
_entity_poly.type
_entity_poly.pdbx_seq_one_letter_code
_entity_poly.pdbx_strand_id
1 'polypeptide(L)'
;MTCKTPRRSLLLTVLNSICLLFLLAEIPVASADLALLQRSEKSESKPTATDSQPVCKVRLRLLEQRQEGELFVPGLLRILDSAGKNIPLPELLNRGTGINRTPESEATGIHSWSVIPDEIEFNVPQTELTLEAISGLETEL
;
A
#
# COMPACT_ATOMS: atom_id res chain seq x y z
N MET A 1 -17.05 26.06 2.63
CA MET A 1 -17.15 25.76 4.08
C MET A 1 -15.74 25.54 4.60
N THR A 2 -15.24 26.49 5.39
CA THR A 2 -13.86 26.54 5.90
C THR A 2 -13.82 25.98 7.31
N CYS A 3 -12.82 25.14 7.63
CA CYS A 3 -12.54 24.75 9.01
C CYS A 3 -11.05 24.92 9.35
N LYS A 4 -10.82 25.45 10.56
CA LYS A 4 -9.63 26.13 11.06
C LYS A 4 -8.45 25.21 11.38
N THR A 5 -7.25 25.74 11.19
CA THR A 5 -5.97 25.29 11.76
C THR A 5 -5.87 25.52 13.27
N PRO A 6 -5.01 24.74 13.95
CA PRO A 6 -4.22 25.26 15.06
C PRO A 6 -2.70 25.13 14.83
N ARG A 7 -2.00 26.25 15.08
CA ARG A 7 -0.55 26.35 15.36
C ARG A 7 -0.29 26.00 16.83
N ARG A 8 0.84 25.32 17.11
CA ARG A 8 1.70 25.31 18.34
C ARG A 8 2.39 23.94 18.41
N SER A 9 3.61 23.75 18.88
CA SER A 9 4.66 24.60 19.43
C SER A 9 5.96 23.78 19.39
N LEU A 10 7.07 24.47 19.20
CA LEU A 10 8.45 24.04 19.39
C LEU A 10 8.64 23.34 20.75
N LEU A 11 9.40 22.24 20.81
CA LEU A 11 10.34 22.01 21.91
C LEU A 11 11.45 21.02 21.50
N LEU A 12 12.66 21.57 21.42
CA LEU A 12 13.94 20.89 21.35
C LEU A 12 14.18 20.05 22.61
N THR A 13 14.74 18.86 22.45
CA THR A 13 15.59 18.25 23.49
C THR A 13 16.87 17.72 22.84
N VAL A 14 17.98 18.16 23.41
CA VAL A 14 19.36 18.07 22.94
C VAL A 14 20.13 17.16 23.92
N LEU A 15 21.09 16.40 23.38
CA LEU A 15 22.27 15.80 24.03
C LEU A 15 22.12 14.84 25.24
N ASN A 16 22.62 13.62 25.06
CA ASN A 16 23.77 13.07 25.82
C ASN A 16 24.16 11.72 25.17
N SER A 17 25.19 11.64 24.34
CA SER A 17 26.62 11.66 24.69
C SER A 17 27.02 10.49 25.61
N ILE A 18 27.58 9.47 24.97
CA ILE A 18 28.75 8.71 25.42
C ILE A 18 28.64 8.06 26.81
N CYS A 19 28.21 6.79 26.82
CA CYS A 19 28.65 5.85 27.84
C CYS A 19 29.36 4.68 27.15
N LEU A 20 30.69 4.69 27.28
CA LEU A 20 31.66 3.60 27.24
C LEU A 20 31.07 2.21 26.95
N LEU A 21 31.43 1.51 25.87
CA LEU A 21 32.74 0.85 25.69
C LEU A 21 33.29 0.29 27.01
N PHE A 22 32.75 -0.82 27.50
CA PHE A 22 33.50 -1.87 28.21
C PHE A 22 32.55 -3.05 28.45
N LEU A 23 32.67 -4.10 27.65
CA LEU A 23 32.75 -5.49 28.10
C LEU A 23 32.87 -6.39 26.87
N LEU A 24 34.12 -6.52 26.43
CA LEU A 24 34.61 -7.74 25.79
C LEU A 24 34.30 -8.93 26.71
N ALA A 25 33.55 -9.89 26.19
CA ALA A 25 33.68 -11.28 26.59
C ALA A 25 33.46 -12.15 25.35
N GLU A 26 34.58 -12.65 24.82
CA GLU A 26 34.63 -13.75 23.88
C GLU A 26 34.04 -15.01 24.52
N ILE A 27 33.18 -15.73 23.79
CA ILE A 27 33.07 -17.19 23.91
C ILE A 27 32.94 -17.75 22.49
N PRO A 28 33.88 -18.61 22.04
CA PRO A 28 33.79 -19.27 20.76
C PRO A 28 33.28 -20.73 20.88
N VAL A 29 32.57 -21.14 19.82
CA VAL A 29 32.33 -22.49 19.24
C VAL A 29 31.66 -23.62 20.05
N ALA A 30 30.50 -24.09 19.54
CA ALA A 30 30.22 -25.48 19.12
C ALA A 30 28.73 -25.55 18.70
N SER A 31 28.41 -25.64 17.40
CA SER A 31 28.23 -26.88 16.62
C SER A 31 27.11 -27.81 17.13
N ALA A 32 25.99 -27.72 16.40
CA ALA A 32 25.13 -28.83 15.95
C ALA A 32 24.68 -29.89 16.97
N ASP A 33 23.41 -29.81 17.38
CA ASP A 33 22.43 -30.87 17.10
C ASP A 33 21.03 -30.34 17.40
N LEU A 34 20.28 -30.00 16.36
CA LEU A 34 18.87 -29.61 16.49
C LEU A 34 18.08 -30.17 15.32
N ALA A 35 18.10 -31.49 15.21
CA ALA A 35 17.14 -32.25 14.42
C ALA A 35 16.08 -32.84 15.37
N LEU A 36 15.26 -31.99 15.96
CA LEU A 36 13.95 -32.40 16.46
C LEU A 36 12.90 -31.78 15.56
N LEU A 37 12.35 -32.64 14.71
CA LEU A 37 11.15 -32.40 13.92
C LEU A 37 10.00 -31.99 14.86
N GLN A 38 9.89 -30.71 15.15
CA GLN A 38 8.66 -30.13 15.69
C GLN A 38 7.63 -30.15 14.57
N ARG A 39 6.91 -31.27 14.53
CA ARG A 39 5.60 -31.42 13.91
C ARG A 39 4.79 -30.17 14.27
N SER A 40 4.59 -29.29 13.28
CA SER A 40 3.77 -28.12 13.45
C SER A 40 2.36 -28.60 13.76
N GLU A 41 2.01 -28.57 15.06
CA GLU A 41 0.64 -28.69 15.49
C GLU A 41 -0.11 -27.60 14.76
N LYS A 42 -1.07 -28.03 13.96
CA LYS A 42 -2.10 -27.20 13.35
C LYS A 42 -2.78 -26.46 14.50
N SER A 43 -2.21 -25.32 14.88
CA SER A 43 -2.83 -24.34 15.73
C SER A 43 -3.93 -23.74 14.86
N GLU A 44 -5.12 -24.30 15.03
CA GLU A 44 -6.35 -23.72 14.54
C GLU A 44 -6.51 -22.40 15.28
N SER A 45 -5.84 -21.37 14.76
CA SER A 45 -6.05 -20.00 15.17
C SER A 45 -7.50 -19.69 14.84
N LYS A 46 -8.36 -19.80 15.86
CA LYS A 46 -9.65 -19.14 15.88
C LYS A 46 -9.41 -17.72 15.35
N PRO A 47 -9.99 -17.32 14.21
CA PRO A 47 -9.84 -15.96 13.76
C PRO A 47 -10.42 -15.08 14.86
N THR A 48 -9.52 -14.42 15.60
CA THR A 48 -9.86 -13.23 16.36
C THR A 48 -10.68 -12.40 15.42
N ALA A 49 -11.91 -12.06 15.79
CA ALA A 49 -12.81 -11.26 14.96
C ALA A 49 -12.08 -9.95 14.64
N THR A 50 -11.38 -9.95 13.51
CA THR A 50 -10.79 -8.77 12.92
C THR A 50 -11.98 -7.90 12.65
N ASP A 51 -12.00 -6.74 13.31
CA ASP A 51 -12.95 -5.67 13.11
C ASP A 51 -13.04 -5.42 11.60
N SER A 52 -14.01 -6.07 10.96
CA SER A 52 -14.09 -6.11 9.51
C SER A 52 -14.70 -4.79 9.13
N GLN A 53 -13.86 -3.82 8.78
CA GLN A 53 -14.32 -2.55 8.27
C GLN A 53 -15.38 -2.80 7.19
N PRO A 54 -16.54 -2.13 7.27
CA PRO A 54 -17.57 -2.30 6.27
C PRO A 54 -17.01 -1.95 4.89
N VAL A 55 -17.46 -2.69 3.88
CA VAL A 55 -16.93 -2.62 2.51
C VAL A 55 -18.00 -2.05 1.59
N CYS A 56 -17.60 -1.12 0.72
CA CYS A 56 -18.42 -0.55 -0.33
C CYS A 56 -18.05 -1.13 -1.68
N LYS A 57 -19.06 -1.42 -2.50
CA LYS A 57 -18.90 -1.79 -3.90
C LYS A 57 -18.91 -0.52 -4.76
N VAL A 58 -17.86 -0.30 -5.52
CA VAL A 58 -17.67 0.89 -6.37
C VAL A 58 -17.65 0.46 -7.83
N ARG A 59 -18.41 1.18 -8.67
CA ARG A 59 -18.34 1.08 -10.13
C ARG A 59 -17.68 2.36 -10.65
N LEU A 60 -16.63 2.21 -11.45
CA LEU A 60 -15.82 3.33 -11.94
C LEU A 60 -15.53 3.17 -13.43
N ARG A 61 -15.50 4.31 -14.14
CA ARG A 61 -15.04 4.43 -15.53
C ARG A 61 -14.32 5.76 -15.69
N LEU A 62 -13.31 5.81 -16.55
CA LEU A 62 -12.62 7.06 -16.90
C LEU A 62 -13.25 7.67 -18.15
N LEU A 63 -13.40 8.99 -18.14
CA LEU A 63 -14.05 9.77 -19.19
C LEU A 63 -13.13 10.91 -19.58
N GLU A 64 -12.99 11.15 -20.88
CA GLU A 64 -12.34 12.33 -21.45
C GLU A 64 -13.40 13.25 -22.06
N GLN A 65 -13.36 14.53 -21.70
CA GLN A 65 -14.25 15.54 -22.26
C GLN A 65 -13.74 15.99 -23.63
N ARG A 66 -14.52 15.75 -24.68
CA ARG A 66 -14.24 16.20 -26.05
C ARG A 66 -15.31 17.18 -26.54
N GLN A 67 -15.06 17.80 -27.70
CA GLN A 67 -16.02 18.73 -28.31
C GLN A 67 -17.35 18.05 -28.66
N GLU A 68 -17.30 16.76 -29.02
CA GLU A 68 -18.44 15.95 -29.46
C GLU A 68 -19.17 15.26 -28.29
N GLY A 69 -18.64 15.36 -27.05
CA GLY A 69 -19.18 14.72 -25.86
C GLY A 69 -18.11 14.06 -24.98
N GLU A 70 -18.55 13.21 -24.06
CA GLU A 70 -17.68 12.39 -23.23
C GLU A 70 -17.27 11.11 -23.97
N LEU A 71 -15.99 10.77 -23.93
CA LEU A 71 -15.47 9.51 -24.45
C LEU A 71 -14.93 8.64 -23.32
N PHE A 72 -15.25 7.34 -23.34
CA PHE A 72 -14.60 6.36 -22.48
C PHE A 72 -13.14 6.17 -22.88
N VAL A 73 -12.25 6.26 -21.91
CA VAL A 73 -10.81 6.11 -22.13
C VAL A 73 -10.20 5.12 -21.16
N PRO A 74 -9.26 4.25 -21.59
CA PRO A 74 -8.52 3.41 -20.67
C PRO A 74 -7.53 4.25 -19.83
N GLY A 75 -7.08 3.69 -18.72
CA GLY A 75 -6.14 4.39 -17.86
C GLY A 75 -5.60 3.57 -16.69
N LEU A 76 -5.07 4.29 -15.69
CA LEU A 76 -4.61 3.76 -14.41
C LEU A 76 -5.36 4.42 -13.27
N LEU A 77 -5.52 3.67 -12.19
CA LEU A 77 -6.11 4.12 -10.95
C LEU A 77 -5.21 3.72 -9.78
N ARG A 78 -5.07 4.63 -8.82
CA ARG A 78 -4.53 4.36 -7.50
C ARG A 78 -5.50 4.90 -6.47
N ILE A 79 -5.75 4.11 -5.42
CA ILE A 79 -6.60 4.52 -4.30
C ILE A 79 -5.77 4.55 -3.04
N LEU A 80 -5.83 5.67 -2.34
CA LEU A 80 -5.15 5.89 -1.07
C LEU A 80 -6.19 6.03 0.04
N ASP A 81 -5.87 5.54 1.22
CA ASP A 81 -6.63 5.84 2.43
C ASP A 81 -6.35 7.27 2.94
N SER A 82 -7.05 7.67 4.00
CA SER A 82 -6.84 8.95 4.69
C SER A 82 -5.41 9.21 5.20
N ALA A 83 -4.59 8.16 5.34
CA ALA A 83 -3.19 8.27 5.73
C ALA A 83 -2.24 8.31 4.52
N GLY A 84 -2.78 8.34 3.30
CA GLY A 84 -2.01 8.32 2.05
C GLY A 84 -1.44 6.94 1.71
N LYS A 85 -1.89 5.87 2.37
CA LYS A 85 -1.43 4.51 2.10
C LYS A 85 -2.27 3.87 1.00
N ASN A 86 -1.60 3.19 0.07
CA ASN A 86 -2.25 2.48 -1.02
C ASN A 86 -3.20 1.39 -0.51
N ILE A 87 -4.42 1.40 -1.04
CA ILE A 87 -5.42 0.35 -0.85
C ILE A 87 -5.26 -0.67 -1.98
N PRO A 88 -5.03 -1.96 -1.67
CA PRO A 88 -4.93 -2.98 -2.70
C PRO A 88 -6.30 -3.22 -3.34
N LEU A 89 -6.30 -3.31 -4.67
CA LEU A 89 -7.48 -3.64 -5.49
C LEU A 89 -7.24 -5.00 -6.15
N PRO A 90 -7.43 -6.12 -5.43
CA PRO A 90 -7.11 -7.45 -5.95
C PRO A 90 -7.94 -7.86 -7.17
N GLU A 91 -9.09 -7.22 -7.39
CA GLU A 91 -9.94 -7.44 -8.57
C GLU A 91 -9.34 -6.84 -9.85
N LEU A 92 -8.37 -5.93 -9.74
CA LEU A 92 -7.79 -5.20 -10.87
C LEU A 92 -6.36 -5.65 -11.16
N LEU A 93 -6.00 -5.62 -12.45
CA LEU A 93 -4.63 -5.92 -12.86
C LEU A 93 -3.68 -4.82 -12.39
N ASN A 94 -2.69 -5.20 -11.58
CA ASN A 94 -1.65 -4.29 -11.14
C ASN A 94 -0.69 -3.97 -12.30
N ARG A 95 -0.33 -2.70 -12.50
CA ARG A 95 0.59 -2.27 -13.56
C ARG A 95 2.00 -2.86 -13.40
N GLY A 96 2.41 -3.15 -12.17
CA GLY A 96 3.67 -3.81 -11.87
C GLY A 96 3.62 -5.34 -11.91
N THR A 97 2.57 -5.95 -12.47
CA THR A 97 2.49 -7.41 -12.62
C THR A 97 3.67 -7.92 -13.46
N GLY A 98 4.38 -8.93 -12.93
CA GLY A 98 5.58 -9.49 -13.56
C GLY A 98 6.88 -8.71 -13.29
N ILE A 99 6.82 -7.60 -12.55
CA ILE A 99 7.99 -6.84 -12.11
C ILE A 99 8.37 -7.27 -10.69
N ASN A 100 9.65 -7.50 -10.44
CA ASN A 100 10.15 -7.82 -9.11
C ASN A 100 9.99 -6.62 -8.17
N ARG A 101 9.63 -6.87 -6.92
CA ARG A 101 9.56 -5.85 -5.86
C ARG A 101 10.95 -5.60 -5.27
N THR A 102 11.77 -4.83 -5.97
CA THR A 102 13.05 -4.32 -5.47
C THR A 102 12.87 -2.92 -4.92
N PRO A 103 13.77 -2.40 -4.07
CA PRO A 103 13.69 -1.03 -3.58
C PRO A 103 13.55 0.01 -4.72
N GLU A 104 14.20 -0.24 -5.86
CA GLU A 104 14.13 0.62 -7.03
C GLU A 104 12.75 0.59 -7.69
N SER A 105 12.14 -0.59 -7.85
CA SER A 105 10.81 -0.69 -8.46
C SER A 105 9.73 -0.12 -7.55
N GLU A 106 9.83 -0.34 -6.23
CA GLU A 106 8.94 0.27 -5.25
C GLU A 106 9.05 1.81 -5.26
N ALA A 107 10.26 2.36 -5.43
CA ALA A 107 10.47 3.80 -5.54
C ALA A 107 9.79 4.43 -6.77
N THR A 108 9.59 3.68 -7.85
CA THR A 108 8.81 4.16 -9.02
C THR A 108 7.31 4.21 -8.77
N GLY A 109 6.83 3.53 -7.72
CA GLY A 109 5.40 3.39 -7.43
C GLY A 109 4.62 2.52 -8.43
N ILE A 110 5.29 1.79 -9.33
CA ILE A 110 4.63 0.99 -10.37
C ILE A 110 3.65 -0.06 -9.81
N HIS A 111 3.94 -0.59 -8.62
CA HIS A 111 3.09 -1.55 -7.92
C HIS A 111 1.88 -0.92 -7.21
N SER A 112 1.75 0.41 -7.20
CA SER A 112 0.62 1.12 -6.61
C SER A 112 -0.49 1.46 -7.62
N TRP A 113 -0.25 1.24 -8.91
CA TRP A 113 -1.21 1.54 -9.97
C TRP A 113 -1.92 0.29 -10.46
N SER A 114 -3.24 0.40 -10.65
CA SER A 114 -4.11 -0.63 -11.21
C SER A 114 -4.62 -0.20 -12.58
N VAL A 115 -4.75 -1.13 -13.52
CA VAL A 115 -5.22 -0.87 -14.88
C VAL A 115 -6.75 -0.77 -14.92
N ILE A 116 -7.25 0.25 -15.59
CA ILE A 116 -8.68 0.48 -15.87
C ILE A 116 -8.88 0.38 -17.39
N PRO A 117 -9.27 -0.79 -17.92
CA PRO A 117 -9.47 -0.95 -19.36
C PRO A 117 -10.75 -0.27 -19.86
N ASP A 118 -11.80 -0.30 -19.04
CA ASP A 118 -13.14 0.21 -19.34
C ASP A 118 -13.90 0.55 -18.04
N GLU A 119 -15.17 0.19 -17.94
CA GLU A 119 -15.92 0.29 -16.69
C GLU A 119 -15.71 -0.96 -15.82
N ILE A 120 -15.25 -0.73 -14.59
CA ILE A 120 -14.90 -1.78 -13.65
C ILE A 120 -15.73 -1.67 -12.38
N GLU A 121 -15.76 -2.76 -11.64
CA GLU A 121 -16.38 -2.83 -10.32
C GLU A 121 -15.42 -3.50 -9.33
N PHE A 122 -15.26 -2.90 -8.16
CA PHE A 122 -14.33 -3.38 -7.13
C PHE A 122 -14.78 -2.96 -5.73
N ASN A 123 -14.20 -3.60 -4.72
CA ASN A 123 -14.50 -3.34 -3.33
C ASN A 123 -13.48 -2.39 -2.69
N VAL A 124 -13.97 -1.47 -1.86
CA VAL A 124 -13.13 -0.58 -1.04
C VAL A 124 -13.67 -0.49 0.39
N PRO A 125 -12.81 -0.23 1.40
CA PRO A 125 -13.29 0.03 2.75
C PRO A 125 -14.16 1.30 2.77
N GLN A 126 -15.21 1.28 3.60
CA GLN A 126 -16.07 2.43 3.84
C GLN A 126 -15.34 3.44 4.75
N THR A 127 -14.47 4.24 4.14
CA THR A 127 -13.68 5.28 4.79
C THR A 127 -13.45 6.44 3.83
N GLU A 128 -12.76 7.49 4.27
CA GLU A 128 -12.29 8.55 3.39
C GLU A 128 -11.17 8.02 2.48
N LEU A 129 -11.36 8.22 1.18
CA LEU A 129 -10.48 7.73 0.13
C LEU A 129 -10.01 8.87 -0.76
N THR A 130 -8.76 8.79 -1.20
CA THR A 130 -8.23 9.62 -2.30
C THR A 130 -8.11 8.74 -3.54
N LEU A 131 -8.75 9.16 -4.63
CA LEU A 131 -8.67 8.49 -5.92
C LEU A 131 -7.75 9.31 -6.84
N GLU A 132 -6.71 8.69 -7.34
CA GLU A 132 -5.82 9.26 -8.34
C GLU A 132 -5.95 8.46 -9.62
N ALA A 133 -6.19 9.13 -10.74
CA ALA A 133 -6.36 8.49 -12.03
C ALA A 133 -5.52 9.16 -13.12
N ILE A 134 -5.02 8.35 -14.05
CA ILE A 134 -4.32 8.79 -15.26
C ILE A 134 -5.09 8.19 -16.43
N SER A 135 -5.66 9.03 -17.28
CA SER A 135 -6.30 8.63 -18.53
C SER A 135 -5.34 8.77 -19.72
N GLY A 136 -5.73 8.25 -20.87
CA GLY A 136 -5.03 8.54 -22.12
C GLY A 136 -3.74 7.74 -22.30
N LEU A 137 -3.79 6.46 -21.92
CA LEU A 137 -2.65 5.54 -22.06
C LEU A 137 -2.58 4.87 -23.44
N GLU A 138 -3.48 5.22 -24.36
CA GLU A 138 -3.36 4.86 -25.76
C GLU A 138 -2.00 5.30 -26.32
N THR A 139 -1.21 4.33 -26.76
CA THR A 139 -0.06 4.60 -27.62
C THR A 139 -0.61 4.80 -29.02
N GLU A 140 -0.25 5.90 -29.67
CA GLU A 140 -0.66 6.16 -31.06
C GLU A 140 -0.34 4.95 -31.95
N LEU A 141 -1.31 4.56 -32.77
CA LEU A 141 -1.20 3.49 -33.77
C LEU A 141 -0.87 4.07 -35.15
#